data_AF-A0A958ICY5-F1
#
_entry.id   AF-A0A958ICY5-F1
#
_cell.length_a   1.000
_cell.length_b   1.000
_cell.length_c   1.000
_cell.angle_alpha   90.00
_cell.angle_beta   90.00
_cell.angle_gamma   90.00
#
_symmetry.space_group_name_H-M   'P 1'
#
loop_
_entity.id
_entity.type
_entity.pdbx_description
1 polymer ?
#
loop_
_entity_poly.entity_id
_entity_poly.type
_entity_poly.pdbx_seq_one_letter_code
_entity_poly.pdbx_strand_id
1 'polypeptide(L)'
;MLSFKNSRGILSVLLLAVTLTSSLWATNGYFRHGYGIHYRGLAGAGVALSLSPMGMASNPAGIVFLQRQLDLGLAFFNPNRDYTVSGSPSGFPFTFPLTPGTVESGSTLFP
;
A
#
# COMPACT_ATOMS: atom_id res chain seq x y z
N MET A 1 7.26 -26.76 -5.58
CA MET A 1 5.79 -26.91 -5.48
C MET A 1 5.49 -27.65 -4.18
N LEU A 2 5.00 -26.95 -3.17
CA LEU A 2 4.73 -27.54 -1.85
C LEU A 2 3.48 -28.43 -1.95
N SER A 3 3.64 -29.75 -1.89
CA SER A 3 2.54 -30.71 -1.89
C SER A 3 2.05 -30.94 -0.46
N PHE A 4 0.95 -30.27 -0.08
CA PHE A 4 0.34 -30.42 1.23
C PHE A 4 -0.66 -31.58 1.23
N LYS A 5 -0.22 -32.72 1.77
CA LYS A 5 -1.00 -33.97 1.82
C LYS A 5 -2.02 -34.03 2.97
N ASN A 6 -2.07 -33.02 3.85
CA ASN A 6 -2.85 -33.06 5.09
C ASN A 6 -3.70 -31.77 5.27
N SER A 7 -5.01 -31.88 5.07
CA SER A 7 -5.97 -30.75 5.11
C SER A 7 -6.00 -30.02 6.46
N ARG A 8 -5.78 -30.75 7.56
CA ARG A 8 -5.68 -30.19 8.92
C ARG A 8 -4.45 -29.28 9.08
N GLY A 9 -3.32 -29.64 8.47
CA GLY A 9 -2.11 -28.83 8.51
C GLY A 9 -2.26 -27.52 7.72
N ILE A 10 -2.97 -27.57 6.59
CA ILE A 10 -3.30 -26.38 5.79
C ILE A 10 -4.15 -25.40 6.61
N LEU A 11 -5.18 -25.91 7.30
CA LEU A 11 -6.06 -25.08 8.11
C LEU A 11 -5.29 -24.39 9.25
N SER A 12 -4.40 -25.12 9.94
CA SER A 12 -3.57 -24.56 11.01
C SER A 12 -2.60 -23.48 10.51
N VAL A 13 -1.98 -23.68 9.36
CA VAL A 13 -1.07 -22.69 8.75
C VAL A 13 -1.84 -21.43 8.32
N LEU A 14 -3.04 -21.60 7.74
CA LEU A 14 -3.90 -20.48 7.37
C LEU A 14 -4.36 -19.69 8.61
N LEU A 15 -4.78 -20.37 9.68
CA LEU A 15 -5.15 -19.71 10.93
C LEU A 15 -3.97 -18.93 11.54
N LEU A 16 -2.78 -19.54 11.56
CA LEU A 16 -1.58 -18.89 12.09
C LEU A 16 -1.20 -17.66 11.27
N ALA A 17 -1.30 -17.73 9.94
CA ALA A 17 -1.02 -16.61 9.05
C ALA A 17 -1.95 -15.41 9.30
N VAL A 18 -3.24 -15.66 9.57
CA VAL A 18 -4.23 -14.61 9.90
C VAL A 18 -3.90 -13.96 11.25
N THR A 19 -3.39 -14.71 12.23
CA THR A 19 -3.05 -14.16 13.55
C THR A 19 -1.74 -13.36 13.59
N LEU A 20 -0.85 -13.56 12.62
CA LEU A 20 0.45 -12.89 12.54
C LEU A 20 0.39 -11.53 11.82
N THR A 21 -0.74 -11.18 11.21
CA THR A 21 -0.90 -9.85 10.60
C THR A 21 -1.21 -8.83 11.68
N SER A 22 -0.17 -8.19 12.21
CA SER A 22 -0.33 -6.96 12.97
C SER A 22 -0.74 -5.83 12.01
N SER A 23 -1.76 -5.08 12.39
CA SER A 23 -2.20 -3.87 11.68
C SER A 23 -1.14 -2.78 11.83
N LEU A 24 -0.05 -2.85 11.07
CA LEU A 24 0.81 -1.68 10.87
C LEU A 24 0.01 -0.69 10.02
N TRP A 25 -0.42 0.41 10.64
CA TRP A 25 -1.06 1.54 9.95
C TRP A 25 -0.05 2.36 9.15
N ALA A 26 0.77 1.69 8.35
CA ALA A 26 1.54 2.32 7.31
C ALA A 26 0.62 2.50 6.11
N THR A 27 0.05 3.70 5.94
CA THR A 27 -0.45 4.09 4.63
C THR A 27 0.74 4.01 3.66
N ASN A 28 0.56 3.48 2.45
CA ASN A 28 1.61 3.40 1.41
C ASN A 28 2.15 4.78 0.95
N GLY A 29 1.84 5.85 1.69
CA GLY A 29 2.24 7.21 1.44
C GLY A 29 1.66 7.72 0.13
N TYR A 30 2.45 8.53 -0.55
CA TYR A 30 2.13 9.06 -1.87
C TYR A 30 2.24 8.01 -3.00
N PHE A 31 2.96 6.92 -2.77
CA PHE A 31 3.22 5.94 -3.82
C PHE A 31 2.01 5.04 -4.09
N ARG A 32 1.75 4.82 -5.38
CA ARG A 32 0.71 3.89 -5.83
C ARG A 32 1.13 2.48 -5.41
N HIS A 33 0.26 1.82 -4.65
CA HIS A 33 0.46 0.44 -4.23
C HIS A 33 0.09 -0.58 -5.33
N GLY A 34 -0.55 -0.13 -6.42
CA GLY A 34 -0.83 -0.95 -7.59
C GLY A 34 -1.20 -0.10 -8.81
N TYR A 35 -1.00 -0.66 -10.00
CA TYR A 35 -1.30 0.01 -11.28
C TYR A 35 -2.56 -0.60 -11.90
N GLY A 36 -3.60 0.21 -12.09
CA GLY A 36 -4.93 -0.27 -12.51
C GLY A 36 -5.88 -0.54 -11.33
N ILE A 37 -7.18 -0.44 -11.57
CA ILE A 37 -8.21 -0.53 -10.51
C ILE A 37 -8.23 -1.93 -9.87
N HIS A 38 -8.09 -2.99 -10.67
CA HIS A 38 -8.03 -4.37 -10.17
C HIS A 38 -6.91 -4.56 -9.14
N TYR A 39 -5.69 -4.17 -9.52
CA TYR A 39 -4.50 -4.34 -8.68
C TYR A 39 -4.53 -3.46 -7.43
N ARG A 40 -5.09 -2.24 -7.53
CA ARG A 40 -5.31 -1.38 -6.37
C ARG A 40 -6.34 -1.93 -5.40
N GLY A 41 -7.41 -2.53 -5.92
CA GLY A 41 -8.43 -3.21 -5.12
C GLY A 41 -7.88 -4.43 -4.37
N LEU A 42 -6.84 -5.06 -4.91
CA LEU A 42 -6.13 -6.18 -4.29
C LEU A 42 -4.92 -5.74 -3.44
N ALA A 43 -4.91 -4.50 -2.96
CA ALA A 43 -3.82 -3.93 -2.17
C ALA A 43 -2.42 -4.02 -2.84
N GLY A 44 -2.36 -4.06 -4.17
CA GLY A 44 -1.12 -4.19 -4.93
C GLY A 44 -0.74 -5.61 -5.34
N ALA A 45 -1.52 -6.61 -4.93
CA ALA A 45 -1.30 -7.97 -5.37
C ALA A 45 -1.56 -8.09 -6.89
N GLY A 46 -0.55 -8.51 -7.63
CA GLY A 46 -0.61 -8.58 -9.10
C GLY A 46 0.57 -9.26 -9.77
N VAL A 47 1.67 -9.52 -9.06
CA VAL A 47 2.92 -10.05 -9.65
C VAL A 47 2.69 -11.39 -10.38
N ALA A 48 1.87 -12.28 -9.82
CA ALA A 48 1.55 -13.58 -10.41
C ALA A 48 0.13 -13.64 -11.01
N LEU A 49 -0.65 -12.57 -10.88
CA LEU A 49 -2.08 -12.55 -11.22
C LEU A 49 -2.34 -11.53 -12.33
N SER A 50 -2.66 -12.01 -13.53
CA SER A 50 -2.89 -11.17 -14.69
C SER A 50 -4.38 -10.87 -14.87
N LEU A 51 -4.83 -9.72 -14.37
CA LEU A 51 -6.22 -9.25 -14.48
C LEU A 51 -6.39 -8.17 -15.55
N SER A 52 -5.35 -7.39 -15.81
CA SER A 52 -5.43 -6.18 -16.65
C SER A 52 -4.08 -5.89 -17.30
N PRO A 53 -4.02 -5.25 -18.49
CA PRO A 53 -2.76 -4.89 -19.13
C PRO A 53 -1.94 -3.90 -18.30
N MET A 54 -2.59 -3.17 -17.37
CA MET A 54 -1.89 -2.28 -16.43
C MET A 54 -0.97 -3.04 -15.47
N GLY A 55 -1.17 -4.36 -15.34
CA GLY A 55 -0.27 -5.26 -14.62
C GLY A 55 1.15 -5.29 -15.17
N MET A 56 1.39 -4.89 -16.43
CA MET A 56 2.75 -4.75 -16.99
C MET A 56 3.67 -3.90 -16.13
N ALA A 57 3.13 -2.87 -15.48
CA ALA A 57 3.90 -1.99 -14.62
C ALA A 57 4.49 -2.72 -13.40
N SER A 58 3.88 -3.85 -13.00
CA SER A 58 4.39 -4.71 -11.93
C SER A 58 5.16 -5.93 -12.46
N ASN A 59 4.67 -6.55 -13.53
CA ASN A 59 5.28 -7.72 -14.15
C ASN A 59 4.91 -7.78 -15.65
N PRO A 60 5.81 -7.38 -16.55
CA PRO A 60 5.59 -7.45 -17.99
C PRO A 60 5.28 -8.86 -18.50
N ALA A 61 5.81 -9.91 -17.86
CA ALA A 61 5.56 -11.30 -18.28
C ALA A 61 4.09 -11.72 -18.06
N GLY A 62 3.33 -11.03 -17.20
CA GLY A 62 1.94 -11.36 -16.91
C GLY A 62 1.00 -11.20 -18.11
N ILE A 63 1.32 -10.33 -19.07
CA ILE A 63 0.40 -10.01 -20.17
C ILE A 63 0.27 -11.11 -21.21
N VAL A 64 1.19 -12.07 -21.26
CA VAL A 64 1.14 -13.16 -22.25
C VAL A 64 -0.11 -14.04 -22.06
N PHE A 65 -0.70 -14.01 -20.86
CA PHE A 65 -1.92 -14.75 -20.52
C PHE A 65 -3.21 -13.94 -20.72
N LEU A 66 -3.11 -12.66 -21.10
CA LEU A 66 -4.27 -11.80 -21.31
C LEU A 66 -4.75 -11.88 -22.76
N GLN A 67 -6.07 -11.81 -22.94
CA GLN A 67 -6.67 -11.58 -24.25
C GLN A 67 -6.53 -10.10 -24.63
N ARG A 68 -6.82 -9.78 -25.90
CA ARG A 68 -6.79 -8.40 -26.39
C ARG A 68 -7.86 -7.57 -25.68
N GLN A 69 -7.44 -6.65 -24.82
CA GLN A 69 -8.31 -5.78 -24.04
C GLN A 69 -7.71 -4.37 -23.91
N LEU A 70 -8.56 -3.39 -23.63
CA LEU A 70 -8.19 -1.99 -23.42
C LEU A 70 -8.75 -1.53 -22.09
N ASP A 71 -7.91 -0.86 -21.29
CA ASP A 71 -8.23 -0.44 -19.95
C ASP A 71 -8.26 1.09 -19.85
N LEU A 72 -9.35 1.62 -19.33
CA LEU A 72 -9.51 3.02 -18.97
C LEU A 72 -9.95 3.10 -17.51
N GLY A 73 -9.25 3.92 -16.72
CA GLY A 73 -9.54 4.06 -15.31
C GLY A 73 -9.19 5.46 -14.83
N LEU A 74 -10.05 5.99 -13.96
CA LEU A 74 -9.83 7.23 -13.23
C LEU A 74 -9.59 6.89 -11.77
N ALA A 75 -8.72 7.66 -11.12
CA ALA A 75 -8.46 7.50 -9.71
C ALA A 75 -8.25 8.85 -9.05
N PHE A 76 -8.79 8.96 -7.84
CA PHE A 76 -8.70 10.15 -7.02
C PHE A 76 -8.04 9.78 -5.70
N PHE A 77 -7.09 10.60 -5.25
CA PHE A 77 -6.37 10.39 -4.01
C PHE A 77 -6.39 11.68 -3.20
N ASN A 78 -7.09 11.65 -2.07
CA ASN A 78 -7.25 12.79 -1.18
C ASN A 78 -6.88 12.44 0.27
N PRO A 79 -5.58 12.40 0.58
CA PRO A 79 -5.08 12.20 1.93
C PRO A 79 -5.18 13.46 2.80
N ASN A 80 -5.55 13.25 4.07
CA ASN A 80 -5.46 14.24 5.13
C ASN A 80 -4.12 14.06 5.85
N ARG A 81 -3.36 15.15 6.04
CA ARG A 81 -2.09 15.12 6.76
C ARG A 81 -2.02 16.28 7.72
N ASP A 82 -1.77 15.92 8.96
CA ASP A 82 -1.49 16.81 10.05
C ASP A 82 -0.29 16.23 10.82
N TYR A 83 0.47 17.09 11.46
CA TYR A 83 1.44 16.66 12.46
C TYR A 83 1.30 17.54 13.69
N THR A 84 1.44 16.92 14.87
CA THR A 84 1.39 17.62 16.16
C THR A 84 2.73 17.52 16.85
N VAL A 85 3.32 18.66 17.16
CA VAL A 85 4.54 18.76 17.95
C VAL A 85 4.16 19.06 19.40
N SER A 86 4.46 18.12 20.28
CA SER A 86 4.25 18.24 21.73
C SER A 86 5.58 18.34 22.47
N GLY A 87 5.60 19.06 23.59
CA GLY A 87 6.79 19.25 24.43
C GLY A 87 7.53 20.56 24.13
N SER A 88 8.53 20.88 24.95
CA SER A 88 9.32 22.10 24.81
C SER A 88 10.42 21.92 23.75
N PRO A 89 10.67 22.93 22.89
CA PRO A 89 11.84 22.98 22.04
C PRO A 89 13.15 22.67 22.78
N SER A 90 14.04 21.93 22.14
CA SER A 90 15.39 21.68 22.67
C SER A 90 16.13 23.00 22.87
N GLY A 91 16.69 23.22 24.06
CA GLY A 91 17.57 24.34 24.39
C GLY A 91 19.06 24.07 24.13
N PHE A 92 19.43 22.89 23.60
CA PHE A 92 20.82 22.53 23.34
C PHE A 92 21.34 23.14 22.03
N PRO A 93 22.61 23.61 21.98
CA PRO A 93 23.22 24.07 20.75
C PRO A 93 23.30 22.95 19.71
N PHE A 94 23.15 23.32 18.43
CA PHE A 94 23.10 22.40 17.26
C PHE A 94 21.88 21.49 17.16
N THR A 95 20.73 21.91 17.69
CA THR A 95 19.46 21.20 17.51
C THR A 95 18.51 21.96 16.57
N PHE A 96 17.63 21.24 15.87
CA PHE A 96 16.55 21.80 15.05
C PHE A 96 15.23 21.71 15.82
N PRO A 97 14.89 22.71 16.66
CA PRO A 97 13.62 22.70 17.36
C PRO A 97 12.45 22.90 16.38
N LEU A 98 11.40 22.10 16.55
CA LEU A 98 10.10 22.35 15.92
C LEU A 98 9.24 23.20 16.86
N THR A 99 8.50 24.15 16.30
CA THR A 99 7.53 24.94 17.07
C THR A 99 6.40 24.02 17.56
N PRO A 100 6.09 24.00 18.87
CA PRO A 100 4.97 23.22 19.39
C PRO A 100 3.65 23.69 18.79
N GLY A 101 2.78 22.74 18.47
CA GLY A 101 1.50 23.00 17.82
C GLY A 101 1.16 21.97 16.76
N THR A 102 -0.09 22.03 16.28
CA THR A 102 -0.57 21.22 15.16
C THR A 102 -0.46 22.04 13.89
N VAL A 103 0.18 21.48 12.87
CA VAL A 103 0.23 22.06 11.52
C VAL A 103 -0.52 21.13 10.58
N GLU A 104 -1.57 21.67 9.99
CA GLU A 104 -2.39 20.98 9.00
C GLU A 104 -1.92 21.34 7.58
N SER A 105 -1.98 20.37 6.67
CA SER A 105 -1.66 20.62 5.26
C SER A 105 -2.75 21.49 4.61
N GLY A 106 -2.36 22.64 4.04
CA GLY A 106 -3.28 23.56 3.36
C GLY A 106 -3.89 23.05 2.04
N SER A 107 -3.48 21.87 1.57
CA SER A 107 -4.12 21.16 0.45
C SER A 107 -4.12 19.66 0.72
N THR A 108 -5.30 19.07 0.70
CA THR A 108 -5.50 17.62 0.83
C THR A 108 -5.37 16.92 -0.54
N LEU A 109 -5.56 17.68 -1.63
CA LEU A 109 -5.28 17.26 -2.99
C LEU A 109 -3.79 17.25 -3.26
N PHE A 110 -3.29 16.10 -3.70
CA PHE A 110 -2.00 16.01 -4.36
C PHE A 110 -2.14 16.37 -5.86
N PRO A 111 -1.24 17.18 -6.44
CA PRO A 111 -1.14 17.33 -7.89
C PRO A 111 -0.70 16.03 -8.59
#